data_AF-A0A4Y7U4V0-F1
#
_entry.id   AF-A0A4Y7U4V0-F1
#
_cell.length_a   1.000
_cell.length_b   1.000
_cell.length_c   1.000
_cell.angle_alpha   90.00
_cell.angle_beta   90.00
_cell.angle_gamma   90.00
#
_symmetry.space_group_name_H-M   'P 1'
#
loop_
_entity.id
_entity.type
_entity.pdbx_description
1 polymer ?
#
loop_
_entity_poly.entity_id
_entity_poly.type
_entity_poly.pdbx_seq_one_letter_code
_entity_poly.pdbx_strand_id
1 'polypeptide(L)'
;EILDRGLDELEFSMIPQTLDEVTVGNMDLAKVDNKEIVFLLGMNDGVLPKVSNQMLLLTDDEKKELATSSGLELSPTSDILQMDEAFVCYIAMTRAKKEVVFTYSLMSDGGEIREKSPFINTIQSLFTNLEVQSLKSNIEHNPIQLLEHEHQSQMHIFEHLNDWMNDE
;
A
#
# COMPACT_ATOMS: atom_id res chain seq x y z
N GLU A 1 -2.04 11.41 -33.04
CA GLU A 1 -2.82 10.36 -32.35
C GLU A 1 -2.04 9.06 -32.07
N ILE A 2 -1.56 8.32 -33.08
CA ILE A 2 -0.74 7.10 -32.82
C ILE A 2 0.63 7.46 -32.23
N LEU A 3 1.25 8.53 -32.72
CA LEU A 3 2.53 9.02 -32.20
C LEU A 3 2.41 9.46 -30.73
N ASP A 4 1.34 10.18 -30.39
CA ASP A 4 1.12 10.67 -29.02
C ASP A 4 0.92 9.50 -28.05
N ARG A 5 0.13 8.48 -28.42
CA ARG A 5 0.02 7.23 -27.64
C ARG A 5 1.36 6.53 -27.45
N GLY A 6 2.17 6.47 -28.52
CA GLY A 6 3.50 5.85 -28.44
C GLY A 6 4.49 6.61 -27.55
N LEU A 7 4.32 7.93 -27.40
CA LEU A 7 5.10 8.75 -26.48
C LEU A 7 4.62 8.60 -25.02
N ASP A 8 3.31 8.45 -24.80
CA ASP A 8 2.74 8.23 -23.47
C ASP A 8 3.13 6.87 -22.85
N GLU A 9 3.40 5.85 -23.68
CA GLU A 9 3.86 4.53 -23.23
C GLU A 9 5.37 4.45 -22.95
N LEU A 10 6.12 5.54 -23.11
CA LEU A 10 7.56 5.53 -22.85
C LEU A 10 7.86 5.46 -21.35
N GLU A 11 8.47 4.35 -20.92
CA GLU A 11 8.95 4.17 -19.56
C GLU A 11 10.45 4.47 -19.46
N PHE A 12 10.86 5.13 -18.38
CA PHE A 12 12.27 5.31 -18.07
C PHE A 12 12.89 3.98 -17.59
N SER A 13 14.17 3.79 -17.88
CA SER A 13 14.92 2.67 -17.32
C SER A 13 14.96 2.76 -15.80
N MET A 14 14.84 1.60 -15.14
CA MET A 14 14.94 1.50 -13.70
C MET A 14 16.30 2.02 -13.21
N ILE A 15 16.28 2.80 -12.13
CA ILE A 15 17.47 3.31 -11.45
C ILE A 15 18.22 2.12 -10.84
N PRO A 16 19.55 2.00 -11.05
CA PRO A 16 20.32 0.91 -10.48
C PRO A 16 20.32 0.99 -8.95
N GLN A 17 20.13 -0.16 -8.30
CA GLN A 17 20.16 -0.30 -6.85
C GLN A 17 21.55 -0.02 -6.28
N THR A 18 21.60 0.56 -5.09
CA THR A 18 22.84 0.92 -4.39
C THR A 18 23.16 -0.07 -3.26
N LEU A 19 24.31 0.08 -2.59
CA LEU A 19 24.74 -0.83 -1.51
C LEU A 19 23.90 -0.71 -0.22
N ASP A 20 23.38 0.48 0.07
CA ASP A 20 22.59 0.78 1.27
C ASP A 20 21.31 1.51 0.86
N GLU A 21 20.21 0.78 0.81
CA GLU A 21 18.94 1.27 0.31
C GLU A 21 17.74 0.66 1.04
N VAL A 22 16.64 1.43 1.04
CA VAL A 22 15.33 0.93 1.42
C VAL A 22 14.60 0.52 0.15
N THR A 23 14.29 -0.77 0.04
CA THR A 23 13.52 -1.29 -1.11
C THR A 23 12.04 -1.04 -0.89
N VAL A 24 11.43 -0.23 -1.77
CA VAL A 24 9.97 -0.04 -1.84
C VAL A 24 9.45 -0.78 -3.05
N GLY A 25 8.43 -1.60 -2.88
CA GLY A 25 7.85 -2.38 -3.97
C GLY A 25 6.50 -2.96 -3.60
N ASN A 26 5.86 -3.55 -4.60
CA ASN A 26 4.58 -4.24 -4.42
C ASN A 26 4.79 -5.59 -3.73
N MET A 27 3.70 -6.15 -3.18
CA MET A 27 3.71 -7.45 -2.51
C MET A 27 3.86 -8.65 -3.47
N ASP A 28 4.22 -8.41 -4.73
CA ASP A 28 4.35 -9.48 -5.73
C ASP A 28 5.43 -10.49 -5.33
N LEU A 29 5.14 -11.77 -5.56
CA LEU A 29 5.97 -12.90 -5.13
C LEU A 29 7.39 -12.88 -5.72
N ALA A 30 7.60 -12.20 -6.84
CA ALA A 30 8.71 -12.51 -7.73
C ALA A 30 10.10 -12.02 -7.27
N LYS A 31 10.25 -11.04 -6.36
CA LYS A 31 11.56 -10.35 -6.21
C LYS A 31 11.91 -9.77 -4.82
N VAL A 32 11.34 -10.25 -3.72
CA VAL A 32 11.69 -9.70 -2.40
C VAL A 32 12.40 -10.74 -1.54
N ASP A 33 13.71 -10.52 -1.35
CA ASP A 33 14.53 -11.25 -0.39
C ASP A 33 14.04 -11.02 1.04
N ASN A 34 14.38 -11.94 1.94
CA ASN A 34 14.08 -11.78 3.36
C ASN A 34 14.85 -10.58 3.94
N LYS A 35 14.13 -9.60 4.49
CA LYS A 35 14.67 -8.37 5.09
C LYS A 35 14.59 -8.45 6.61
N GLU A 36 15.42 -7.67 7.30
CA GLU A 36 15.41 -7.61 8.77
C GLU A 36 14.07 -7.06 9.28
N ILE A 37 13.59 -5.98 8.66
CA ILE A 37 12.34 -5.29 8.99
C ILE A 37 11.52 -5.13 7.71
N VAL A 38 10.22 -5.38 7.77
CA VAL A 38 9.29 -5.20 6.64
C VAL A 38 8.13 -4.31 7.06
N PHE A 39 7.82 -3.31 6.23
CA PHE A 39 6.68 -2.42 6.39
C PHE A 39 5.60 -2.79 5.36
N LEU A 40 4.43 -3.23 5.82
CA LEU A 40 3.26 -3.40 4.98
C LEU A 40 2.45 -2.11 5.02
N LEU A 41 2.41 -1.42 3.89
CA LEU A 41 1.76 -0.12 3.76
C LEU A 41 0.35 -0.25 3.19
N GLY A 42 -0.58 0.55 3.74
CA GLY A 42 -1.91 0.70 3.16
C GLY A 42 -2.77 -0.56 3.27
N MET A 43 -2.67 -1.29 4.38
CA MET A 43 -3.51 -2.44 4.71
C MET A 43 -4.96 -1.99 5.02
N ASN A 44 -5.64 -1.50 4.00
CA ASN A 44 -7.00 -1.02 4.03
C ASN A 44 -7.94 -2.01 3.35
N ASP A 45 -9.23 -1.95 3.71
CA ASP A 45 -10.26 -2.72 3.02
C ASP A 45 -10.32 -2.35 1.53
N GLY A 46 -10.49 -3.35 0.67
CA GLY A 46 -10.43 -3.21 -0.79
C GLY A 46 -9.04 -3.07 -1.41
N VAL A 47 -8.02 -2.69 -0.63
CA VAL A 47 -6.60 -2.65 -1.06
C VAL A 47 -5.94 -3.99 -0.82
N LEU A 48 -6.13 -4.56 0.38
CA LEU A 48 -5.66 -5.89 0.75
C LEU A 48 -6.72 -6.56 1.65
N PRO A 49 -7.41 -7.63 1.20
CA PRO A 49 -7.29 -8.27 -0.11
C PRO A 49 -7.77 -7.35 -1.23
N LYS A 50 -7.09 -7.40 -2.38
CA LYS A 50 -7.49 -6.64 -3.54
C LYS A 50 -8.81 -7.16 -4.11
N VAL A 51 -9.76 -6.26 -4.35
CA VAL A 51 -11.02 -6.61 -5.03
C VAL A 51 -10.78 -6.61 -6.54
N SER A 52 -10.96 -7.77 -7.18
CA SER A 52 -10.76 -7.95 -8.62
C SER A 52 -11.90 -7.36 -9.45
N ASN A 53 -11.95 -6.05 -9.61
CA ASN A 53 -12.90 -5.36 -10.49
C ASN A 53 -12.34 -5.18 -11.91
N GLN A 54 -11.76 -6.23 -12.51
CA GLN A 54 -11.29 -6.14 -13.90
C GLN A 54 -12.45 -6.34 -14.87
N MET A 55 -12.59 -5.42 -15.83
CA MET A 55 -13.44 -5.62 -17.00
C MET A 55 -12.79 -6.70 -17.88
N LEU A 56 -13.26 -7.92 -17.74
CA LEU A 56 -12.71 -9.06 -18.47
C LEU A 56 -13.40 -9.22 -19.83
N LEU A 57 -12.63 -9.59 -20.86
CA LEU A 57 -13.16 -10.01 -22.16
C LEU A 57 -13.94 -11.32 -22.07
N LEU A 58 -13.55 -12.18 -21.12
CA LEU A 58 -14.19 -13.46 -20.83
C LEU A 58 -14.60 -13.49 -19.36
N THR A 59 -15.85 -13.79 -19.10
CA THR A 59 -16.35 -14.03 -17.74
C THR A 59 -15.69 -15.25 -17.11
N ASP A 60 -15.70 -15.33 -15.79
CA ASP A 60 -15.11 -16.48 -15.09
C ASP A 60 -15.85 -17.80 -15.40
N ASP A 61 -17.15 -17.74 -15.72
CA ASP A 61 -17.92 -18.91 -16.16
C ASP A 61 -17.48 -19.37 -17.56
N GLU A 62 -17.32 -18.44 -18.51
CA GLU A 62 -16.80 -18.75 -19.85
C GLU A 62 -15.38 -19.33 -19.79
N LYS A 63 -14.52 -18.82 -18.91
CA LYS A 63 -13.18 -19.40 -18.69
C LYS A 63 -13.27 -20.84 -18.20
N LYS A 64 -14.14 -21.13 -17.21
CA LYS A 64 -14.32 -22.49 -16.65
C LYS A 64 -14.85 -23.46 -17.71
N GLU A 65 -15.84 -23.03 -18.49
CA GLU A 65 -16.40 -23.84 -19.59
C GLU A 65 -15.37 -24.11 -20.70
N LEU A 66 -14.63 -23.07 -21.12
CA LEU A 66 -13.62 -23.20 -22.15
C LEU A 66 -12.48 -24.11 -21.69
N ALA A 67 -11.97 -23.95 -20.47
CA ALA A 67 -10.92 -24.81 -19.93
C ALA A 67 -11.37 -26.28 -19.88
N THR A 68 -12.62 -26.54 -19.47
CA THR A 68 -13.17 -27.91 -19.38
C THR A 68 -13.40 -28.53 -20.75
N SER A 69 -13.90 -27.76 -21.72
CA SER A 69 -14.27 -28.26 -23.06
C SER A 69 -13.08 -28.40 -24.02
N SER A 70 -12.11 -27.49 -23.92
CA SER A 70 -10.93 -27.46 -24.82
C SER A 70 -9.68 -28.10 -24.21
N GLY A 71 -9.66 -28.33 -22.89
CA GLY A 71 -8.48 -28.78 -22.16
C GLY A 71 -7.37 -27.72 -22.06
N LEU A 72 -7.66 -26.46 -22.37
CA LEU A 72 -6.71 -25.36 -22.29
C LEU A 72 -6.55 -24.84 -20.86
N GLU A 73 -5.31 -24.59 -20.45
CA GLU A 73 -5.01 -23.84 -19.22
C GLU A 73 -5.17 -22.34 -19.50
N LEU A 74 -6.09 -21.70 -18.78
CA LEU A 74 -6.38 -20.27 -18.86
C LEU A 74 -5.89 -19.55 -17.60
N SER A 75 -5.85 -18.22 -17.66
CA SER A 75 -5.59 -17.37 -16.50
C SER A 75 -6.55 -17.71 -15.35
N PRO A 76 -6.11 -17.59 -14.08
CA PRO A 76 -6.97 -17.86 -12.92
C PRO A 76 -8.25 -17.01 -12.93
N THR A 77 -9.30 -17.56 -12.32
CA THR A 77 -10.56 -16.86 -12.09
C THR A 77 -10.45 -15.95 -10.87
N SER A 78 -11.39 -15.00 -10.73
CA SER A 78 -11.41 -14.04 -9.63
C SER A 78 -11.39 -14.72 -8.25
N ASP A 79 -12.10 -15.84 -8.10
CA ASP A 79 -12.12 -16.64 -6.86
C ASP A 79 -10.71 -17.13 -6.47
N ILE A 80 -9.92 -17.58 -7.44
CA ILE A 80 -8.57 -18.10 -7.21
C ILE A 80 -7.64 -16.93 -6.87
N LEU A 81 -7.74 -15.82 -7.61
CA LEU A 81 -6.97 -14.61 -7.34
C LEU A 81 -7.25 -14.06 -5.93
N GLN A 82 -8.49 -14.13 -5.47
CA GLN A 82 -8.84 -13.70 -4.11
C GLN A 82 -8.24 -14.62 -3.03
N MET A 83 -8.13 -15.93 -3.29
CA MET A 83 -7.40 -16.84 -2.40
C MET A 83 -5.90 -16.54 -2.40
N ASP A 84 -5.33 -16.18 -3.56
CA ASP A 84 -3.92 -15.82 -3.69
C ASP A 84 -3.57 -14.56 -2.87
N GLU A 85 -4.49 -13.61 -2.69
CA GLU A 85 -4.26 -12.41 -1.86
C GLU A 85 -3.93 -12.76 -0.39
N ALA A 86 -4.58 -13.80 0.16
CA ALA A 86 -4.25 -14.27 1.51
C ALA A 86 -2.85 -14.89 1.56
N PHE A 87 -2.46 -15.60 0.50
CA PHE A 87 -1.10 -16.16 0.37
C PHE A 87 -0.05 -15.05 0.21
N VAL A 88 -0.34 -14.03 -0.59
CA VAL A 88 0.51 -12.84 -0.76
C VAL A 88 0.73 -12.15 0.58
N CYS A 89 -0.34 -11.93 1.36
CA CYS A 89 -0.25 -11.36 2.70
C CYS A 89 0.63 -12.21 3.63
N TYR A 90 0.45 -13.52 3.62
CA TYR A 90 1.29 -14.46 4.38
C TYR A 90 2.77 -14.36 4.01
N ILE A 91 3.10 -14.34 2.72
CA ILE A 91 4.48 -14.20 2.24
C ILE A 91 5.07 -12.83 2.63
N ALA A 92 4.28 -11.75 2.51
CA ALA A 92 4.71 -10.42 2.90
C ALA A 92 5.06 -10.36 4.40
N MET A 93 4.27 -10.99 5.26
CA MET A 93 4.53 -11.08 6.70
C MET A 93 5.77 -11.92 7.03
N THR A 94 5.95 -13.05 6.34
CA THR A 94 7.01 -14.02 6.64
C THR A 94 8.38 -13.66 6.05
N ARG A 95 8.46 -12.62 5.21
CA ARG A 95 9.72 -12.05 4.71
C ARG A 95 10.52 -11.29 5.76
N ALA A 96 9.87 -10.83 6.82
CA ALA A 96 10.52 -10.18 7.95
C ALA A 96 11.27 -11.18 8.83
N LYS A 97 12.55 -10.93 9.10
CA LYS A 97 13.36 -11.77 10.00
C LYS A 97 13.24 -11.35 11.46
N LYS A 98 13.02 -10.07 11.74
CA LYS A 98 12.95 -9.53 13.12
C LYS A 98 11.62 -8.89 13.42
N GLU A 99 11.18 -7.96 12.57
CA GLU A 99 10.01 -7.12 12.86
C GLU A 99 9.18 -6.87 11.61
N VAL A 100 7.86 -6.91 11.78
CA VAL A 100 6.89 -6.54 10.76
C VAL A 100 6.01 -5.42 11.28
N VAL A 101 5.87 -4.37 10.48
CA VAL A 101 5.06 -3.20 10.82
C VAL A 101 3.90 -3.13 9.85
N PHE A 102 2.68 -3.07 10.38
CA PHE A 102 1.45 -2.97 9.60
C PHE A 102 0.91 -1.55 9.68
N THR A 103 0.64 -0.91 8.54
CA THR A 103 0.06 0.43 8.50
C THR A 103 -1.21 0.46 7.66
N TYR A 104 -2.16 1.30 8.07
CA TYR A 104 -3.41 1.53 7.36
C TYR A 104 -3.81 2.99 7.52
N SER A 105 -4.46 3.56 6.50
CA SER A 105 -4.97 4.93 6.59
C SER A 105 -6.41 4.94 7.09
N LEU A 106 -6.80 5.98 7.83
CA LEU A 106 -8.20 6.20 8.24
C LEU A 106 -9.01 6.96 7.18
N MET A 107 -8.32 7.66 6.27
CA MET A 107 -8.95 8.48 5.23
C MET A 107 -8.15 8.43 3.93
N SER A 108 -8.83 8.59 2.80
CA SER A 108 -8.20 8.83 1.50
C SER A 108 -7.79 10.31 1.37
N ASP A 109 -6.98 10.63 0.36
CA ASP A 109 -6.61 12.02 0.04
C ASP A 109 -7.84 12.88 -0.31
N GLY A 110 -8.93 12.25 -0.79
CA GLY A 110 -10.21 12.90 -1.07
C GLY A 110 -11.13 13.07 0.14
N GLY A 111 -10.70 12.65 1.34
CA GLY A 111 -11.47 12.74 2.58
C GLY A 111 -12.48 11.61 2.79
N GLU A 112 -12.49 10.59 1.94
CA GLU A 112 -13.33 9.41 2.13
C GLU A 112 -12.79 8.57 3.29
N ILE A 113 -13.69 8.09 4.15
CA ILE A 113 -13.31 7.20 5.26
C ILE A 113 -12.82 5.87 4.69
N ARG A 114 -11.67 5.40 5.20
CA ARG A 114 -11.12 4.09 4.87
C ARG A 114 -11.14 3.19 6.08
N GLU A 115 -11.63 1.98 5.88
CA GLU A 115 -11.60 0.93 6.88
C GLU A 115 -10.28 0.17 6.83
N LYS A 116 -9.87 -0.39 7.96
CA LYS A 116 -8.71 -1.27 8.05
C LYS A 116 -9.00 -2.61 7.37
N SER A 117 -7.97 -3.24 6.82
CA SER A 117 -8.07 -4.55 6.19
C SER A 117 -8.65 -5.61 7.14
N PRO A 118 -9.44 -6.57 6.64
CA PRO A 118 -9.90 -7.71 7.44
C PRO A 118 -8.73 -8.54 7.99
N PHE A 119 -7.58 -8.59 7.30
CA PHE A 119 -6.40 -9.31 7.79
C PHE A 119 -5.85 -8.70 9.09
N ILE A 120 -5.99 -7.39 9.30
CA ILE A 120 -5.57 -6.76 10.55
C ILE A 120 -6.40 -7.29 11.73
N ASN A 121 -7.70 -7.51 11.54
CA ASN A 121 -8.54 -8.09 12.60
C ASN A 121 -8.08 -9.51 12.97
N THR A 122 -7.72 -10.31 11.97
CA THR A 122 -7.16 -11.66 12.20
C THR A 122 -5.81 -11.59 12.90
N ILE A 123 -4.92 -10.66 12.53
CA ILE A 123 -3.63 -10.47 13.20
C ILE A 123 -3.85 -10.05 14.67
N GLN A 124 -4.74 -9.09 14.92
CA GLN A 124 -5.08 -8.63 16.26
C GLN A 124 -5.66 -9.74 17.15
N SER A 125 -6.38 -10.71 16.57
CA SER A 125 -6.90 -11.85 17.35
C SER A 125 -5.82 -12.90 17.66
N LEU A 126 -4.76 -12.96 16.85
CA LEU A 126 -3.62 -13.87 17.06
C LEU A 126 -2.63 -13.34 18.11
N PHE A 127 -2.51 -12.02 18.27
CA PHE A 127 -1.54 -11.39 19.17
C PHE A 127 -2.23 -10.64 20.31
N THR A 128 -1.98 -11.06 21.56
CA THR A 128 -2.63 -10.50 22.75
C THR A 128 -2.14 -9.08 23.12
N ASN A 129 -0.91 -8.72 22.73
CA ASN A 129 -0.25 -7.46 23.13
C ASN A 129 0.11 -6.57 21.92
N LEU A 130 -0.71 -6.56 20.87
CA LEU A 130 -0.46 -5.71 19.71
C LEU A 130 -0.98 -4.29 19.98
N GLU A 131 -0.07 -3.38 20.32
CA GLU A 131 -0.41 -1.97 20.53
C GLU A 131 -0.64 -1.26 19.19
N VAL A 132 -1.83 -0.69 19.00
CA VAL A 132 -2.16 0.10 17.81
C VAL A 132 -1.78 1.55 18.09
N GLN A 133 -0.76 2.05 17.40
CA GLN A 133 -0.33 3.44 17.49
C GLN A 133 -1.06 4.28 16.43
N SER A 134 -1.77 5.30 16.87
CA SER A 134 -2.35 6.30 15.97
C SER A 134 -1.36 7.45 15.81
N LEU A 135 -0.90 7.65 14.57
CA LEU A 135 0.03 8.73 14.21
C LEU A 135 -0.58 10.12 14.49
N LYS A 136 -1.89 10.31 14.25
CA LYS A 136 -2.56 11.60 14.49
C LYS A 136 -2.50 12.03 15.95
N SER A 137 -2.72 11.10 16.88
CA SER A 137 -2.70 11.40 18.31
C SER A 137 -1.29 11.71 18.81
N ASN A 138 -0.23 11.07 18.28
CA ASN A 138 1.14 11.46 18.63
C ASN A 138 1.52 12.85 18.11
N ILE A 139 1.03 13.22 16.92
CA ILE A 139 1.29 14.55 16.31
C ILE A 139 0.63 15.66 17.12
N GLU A 140 -0.61 15.47 17.60
CA GLU A 140 -1.29 16.46 18.46
C GLU A 140 -0.56 16.68 19.80
N HIS A 141 0.07 15.65 20.35
CA HIS A 141 0.78 15.72 21.63
C HIS A 141 2.24 16.22 21.49
N ASN A 142 2.82 16.20 20.29
CA ASN A 142 4.17 16.68 20.01
C ASN A 142 4.32 17.24 18.58
N PRO A 143 3.72 18.40 18.28
CA PRO A 143 3.74 19.00 16.94
C PRO A 143 5.15 19.40 16.46
N ILE A 144 6.11 19.51 17.39
CA ILE A 144 7.53 19.77 17.10
C ILE A 144 8.14 18.67 16.22
N GLN A 145 7.59 17.45 16.24
CA GLN A 145 8.06 16.35 15.38
C GLN A 145 7.79 16.57 13.89
N LEU A 146 6.91 17.52 13.53
CA LEU A 146 6.65 17.92 12.13
C LEU A 146 7.70 18.91 11.59
N LEU A 147 8.58 19.43 12.44
CA LEU A 147 9.63 20.37 12.05
C LEU A 147 10.82 19.61 11.48
N GLU A 148 10.77 19.24 10.20
CA GLU A 148 11.90 18.58 9.52
C GLU A 148 13.13 19.51 9.40
N HIS A 149 12.90 20.82 9.30
CA HIS A 149 13.95 21.84 9.16
C HIS A 149 13.67 23.05 10.04
N GLU A 150 14.32 23.10 11.21
CA GLU A 150 14.09 24.10 12.25
C GLU A 150 14.10 25.56 11.73
N HIS A 151 15.06 25.91 10.86
CA HIS A 151 15.18 27.27 10.32
C HIS A 151 14.10 27.62 9.28
N GLN A 152 13.67 26.66 8.45
CA GLN A 152 12.67 26.92 7.40
C GLN A 152 11.27 26.98 7.99
N SER A 153 10.97 26.08 8.92
CA SER A 153 9.69 26.06 9.62
C SER A 153 9.49 27.30 10.49
N GLN A 154 10.55 27.82 11.13
CA GLN A 154 10.47 29.08 11.88
C GLN A 154 10.09 30.28 10.99
N MET A 155 10.73 30.42 9.83
CA MET A 155 10.42 31.51 8.90
C MET A 155 8.98 31.44 8.40
N HIS A 156 8.50 30.23 8.06
CA HIS A 156 7.16 30.05 7.52
C HIS A 156 6.05 30.22 8.58
N ILE A 157 6.29 29.74 9.81
CA ILE A 157 5.40 29.98 10.95
C ILE A 157 5.34 31.47 11.28
N PHE A 158 6.49 32.17 11.26
CA PHE A 158 6.54 33.59 11.56
C PHE A 158 5.79 34.43 10.52
N GLU A 159 5.93 34.09 9.23
CA GLU A 159 5.20 34.72 8.13
C GLU A 159 3.68 34.55 8.29
N HIS A 160 3.20 33.32 8.48
CA HIS A 160 1.76 33.06 8.67
C HIS A 160 1.18 33.61 9.98
N LEU A 161 1.95 33.65 11.07
CA LEU A 161 1.54 34.32 12.31
C LEU A 161 1.41 35.82 12.11
N ASN A 162 2.33 36.41 11.36
CA ASN A 162 2.30 37.84 11.08
C ASN A 162 1.12 38.17 10.15
N ASP A 163 0.84 37.35 9.14
CA ASP A 163 -0.35 37.50 8.30
C ASP A 163 -1.64 37.38 9.13
N TRP A 164 -1.73 36.40 10.03
CA TRP A 164 -2.87 36.23 10.93
C TRP A 164 -3.06 37.42 11.90
N MET A 165 -1.98 37.98 12.44
CA MET A 165 -2.05 39.16 13.31
C MET A 165 -2.40 40.45 12.55
N ASN A 166 -2.13 40.50 11.24
CA ASN A 166 -2.38 41.67 10.41
C ASN A 166 -3.71 41.59 9.62
N ASP A 167 -4.44 40.47 9.72
CA ASP A 167 -5.79 40.27 9.17
C ASP A 167 -6.93 40.64 10.16
N GLU A 168 -6.64 41.41 11.22
CA GLU A 168 -7.60 42.29 11.94
C GLU A 168 -7.46 43.75 11.51
#